data_AF-A0A074WBC0-F1
#
_entry.id   AF-A0A074WBC0-F1
#
_cell.length_a   1.000
_cell.length_b   1.000
_cell.length_c   1.000
_cell.angle_alpha   90.00
_cell.angle_beta   90.00
_cell.angle_gamma   90.00
#
_symmetry.space_group_name_H-M   'P 1'
#
loop_
_entity.id
_entity.type
_entity.pdbx_description
1 polymer ?
#
loop_
_entity_poly.entity_id
_entity_poly.type
_entity_poly.pdbx_seq_one_letter_code
_entity_poly.pdbx_strand_id
1 'polypeptide(L)'
;MRFSILAFAASLATYAAASPLISRAPTINATTPFYLLTTNSATYSKDSSLLPNVSLTTLFDPYYQPNYLLRLIAPGYGSVPQFTLSDGVLHTPGKGPHGIGDYIYNSTEVHTGSELNFRTQYEGTGDLSLERGYLLAVNGSTHGWTICVEELGQRVIEWKGTDEGCTQTYIQAALTVPY
;
A
#
# COMPACT_ATOMS: atom_id res chain seq x y z
N MET A 1 45.72 -16.31 67.81
CA MET A 1 44.42 -16.56 67.14
C MET A 1 44.53 -16.01 65.72
N ARG A 2 44.23 -16.84 64.71
CA ARG A 2 44.57 -16.61 63.29
C ARG A 2 43.53 -15.71 62.61
N PHE A 3 44.00 -14.76 61.81
CA PHE A 3 43.20 -13.90 60.93
C PHE A 3 42.71 -14.71 59.72
N SER A 4 41.42 -14.60 59.39
CA SER A 4 40.84 -15.08 58.13
C SER A 4 40.23 -13.91 57.37
N ILE A 5 40.89 -13.54 56.29
CA ILE A 5 40.43 -12.55 55.31
C ILE A 5 39.60 -13.31 54.26
N LEU A 6 38.31 -13.02 54.18
CA LEU A 6 37.43 -13.52 53.12
C LEU A 6 37.57 -12.61 51.89
N ALA A 7 38.14 -13.15 50.81
CA ALA A 7 38.20 -12.51 49.51
C ALA A 7 36.86 -12.69 48.78
N PHE A 8 36.18 -11.59 48.47
CA PHE A 8 35.02 -11.57 47.55
C PHE A 8 35.53 -11.41 46.11
N ALA A 9 35.35 -12.45 45.29
CA ALA A 9 35.62 -12.39 43.86
C ALA A 9 34.42 -11.76 43.14
N ALA A 10 34.65 -10.63 42.46
CA ALA A 10 33.65 -9.96 41.62
C ALA A 10 33.70 -10.52 40.19
N SER A 11 32.62 -11.17 39.76
CA SER A 11 32.44 -11.66 38.39
C SER A 11 31.85 -10.54 37.52
N LEU A 12 32.64 -9.96 36.63
CA LEU A 12 32.18 -9.03 35.60
C LEU A 12 31.52 -9.81 34.45
N ALA A 13 30.19 -9.84 34.43
CA ALA A 13 29.43 -10.32 33.28
C ALA A 13 29.42 -9.24 32.19
N THR A 14 30.15 -9.47 31.10
CA THR A 14 30.13 -8.65 29.89
C THR A 14 28.83 -8.92 29.11
N TYR A 15 27.87 -8.01 29.22
CA TYR A 15 26.70 -7.99 28.34
C TYR A 15 27.11 -7.49 26.95
N ALA A 16 27.30 -8.42 26.01
CA ALA A 16 27.39 -8.08 24.60
C ALA A 16 25.99 -7.64 24.12
N ALA A 17 25.77 -6.33 24.07
CA ALA A 17 24.58 -5.76 23.44
C ALA A 17 24.67 -6.00 21.92
N ALA A 18 24.08 -7.11 21.45
CA ALA A 18 23.83 -7.33 20.03
C ALA A 18 22.91 -6.20 19.54
N SER A 19 23.48 -5.27 18.78
CA SER A 19 22.69 -4.24 18.11
C SER A 19 21.83 -4.93 17.05
N PRO A 20 20.49 -4.79 17.07
CA PRO A 20 19.66 -5.38 16.04
C PRO A 20 20.07 -4.78 14.69
N LEU A 21 20.42 -5.63 13.74
CA LEU A 21 20.55 -5.23 12.34
C LEU A 21 19.18 -4.75 11.89
N ILE A 22 18.98 -3.43 11.86
CA ILE A 22 17.77 -2.83 11.29
C ILE A 22 17.82 -3.12 9.78
N SER A 23 17.13 -4.18 9.36
CA SER A 23 16.89 -4.43 7.94
C SER A 23 16.01 -3.29 7.43
N ARG A 24 16.60 -2.38 6.66
CA ARG A 24 15.86 -1.31 6.00
C ARG A 24 14.91 -1.94 4.99
N ALA A 25 13.63 -1.58 5.05
CA ALA A 25 12.66 -1.98 4.03
C ALA A 25 13.18 -1.61 2.63
N PRO A 26 12.91 -2.44 1.61
CA PRO A 26 13.33 -2.15 0.25
C PRO A 26 12.60 -0.91 -0.27
N THR A 27 13.29 -0.15 -1.12
CA THR A 27 12.67 0.90 -1.92
C THR A 27 12.16 0.25 -3.21
N ILE A 28 10.85 0.31 -3.44
CA ILE A 28 10.25 -0.10 -4.71
C ILE A 28 10.63 0.92 -5.78
N ASN A 29 11.12 0.44 -6.93
CA ASN A 29 11.33 1.31 -8.07
C ASN A 29 9.97 1.64 -8.70
N ALA A 30 9.55 2.89 -8.56
CA ALA A 30 8.26 3.39 -9.02
C ALA A 30 8.03 3.20 -10.53
N THR A 31 9.09 3.19 -11.35
CA THR A 31 8.97 3.01 -12.80
C THR A 31 8.89 1.56 -13.25
N THR A 32 9.08 0.61 -12.32
CA THR A 32 8.89 -0.82 -12.60
C THR A 32 7.53 -1.30 -12.08
N PRO A 33 6.88 -2.27 -12.74
CA PRO A 33 5.57 -2.77 -12.32
C PRO A 33 5.56 -3.29 -10.87
N PHE A 34 4.57 -2.85 -10.08
CA PHE A 34 4.28 -3.33 -8.72
C PHE A 34 2.78 -3.52 -8.52
N TYR A 35 2.40 -4.23 -7.46
CA TYR A 35 1.02 -4.41 -7.03
C TYR A 35 0.66 -3.43 -5.94
N LEU A 36 -0.59 -2.99 -5.90
CA LEU A 36 -1.14 -2.24 -4.77
C LEU A 36 -1.90 -3.20 -3.85
N LEU A 37 -1.53 -3.15 -2.58
CA LEU A 37 -2.11 -3.94 -1.49
C LEU A 37 -2.66 -3.01 -0.43
N THR A 38 -3.83 -3.34 0.11
CA THR A 38 -4.33 -2.72 1.34
C THR A 38 -3.88 -3.53 2.54
N THR A 39 -3.64 -2.88 3.68
CA THR A 39 -3.34 -3.52 4.97
C THR A 39 -3.57 -2.52 6.09
N ASN A 40 -3.83 -2.98 7.31
CA ASN A 40 -3.87 -2.11 8.50
C ASN A 40 -2.47 -1.84 9.10
N SER A 41 -1.40 -2.29 8.45
CA SER A 41 -0.01 -2.06 8.89
C SER A 41 0.75 -1.11 7.97
N ALA A 42 1.37 -0.09 8.55
CA ALA A 42 2.35 0.76 7.87
C ALA A 42 3.75 0.13 7.80
N THR A 43 3.93 -1.07 8.33
CA THR A 43 5.22 -1.79 8.35
C THR A 43 5.31 -2.68 7.13
N TYR A 44 6.41 -2.55 6.39
CA TYR A 44 6.73 -3.41 5.26
C TYR A 44 6.88 -4.88 5.69
N SER A 45 6.40 -5.78 4.84
CA SER A 45 6.76 -7.19 4.89
C SER A 45 7.26 -7.63 3.51
N LYS A 46 8.37 -8.38 3.49
CA LYS A 46 8.87 -8.99 2.26
C LYS A 46 7.89 -10.03 1.72
N ASP A 47 7.23 -10.72 2.63
CA ASP A 47 6.16 -11.66 2.33
C ASP A 47 4.83 -10.94 2.57
N SER A 48 4.16 -10.55 1.49
CA SER A 48 2.90 -9.80 1.57
C SER A 48 1.77 -10.62 2.20
N SER A 49 1.85 -11.96 2.21
CA SER A 49 0.90 -12.83 2.92
C SER A 49 0.94 -12.66 4.44
N LEU A 50 2.06 -12.16 4.99
CA LEU A 50 2.21 -11.91 6.42
C LEU A 50 1.65 -10.54 6.84
N LEU A 51 1.24 -9.69 5.89
CA LEU A 51 0.63 -8.42 6.22
C LEU A 51 -0.76 -8.66 6.84
N PRO A 52 -1.07 -7.99 7.96
CA PRO A 52 -2.38 -8.13 8.58
C PRO A 52 -3.47 -7.51 7.71
N ASN A 53 -4.62 -8.19 7.64
CA ASN A 53 -5.81 -7.78 6.88
C ASN A 53 -5.49 -7.35 5.44
N VAL A 54 -4.60 -8.12 4.78
CA VAL A 54 -4.11 -7.79 3.44
C VAL A 54 -5.15 -8.13 2.36
N SER A 55 -5.34 -7.23 1.41
CA SER A 55 -6.17 -7.47 0.22
C SER A 55 -5.55 -6.78 -0.99
N LEU A 56 -5.56 -7.48 -2.13
CA LEU A 56 -5.20 -6.88 -3.41
C LEU A 56 -6.24 -5.84 -3.84
N THR A 57 -5.81 -4.93 -4.71
CA THR A 57 -6.72 -4.00 -5.36
C THR A 57 -6.93 -4.32 -6.83
N THR A 58 -8.09 -3.99 -7.39
CA THR A 58 -8.38 -4.11 -8.81
C THR A 58 -9.12 -2.88 -9.34
N LEU A 59 -8.99 -2.61 -10.64
CA LEU A 59 -9.83 -1.62 -11.32
C LEU A 59 -11.27 -2.11 -11.37
N PHE A 60 -12.20 -1.20 -11.16
CA PHE A 60 -13.62 -1.49 -11.09
C PHE A 60 -14.46 -0.39 -11.69
N ASP A 61 -15.43 -0.76 -12.52
CA ASP A 61 -16.37 0.16 -13.14
C ASP A 61 -17.79 -0.23 -12.70
N PRO A 62 -18.31 0.38 -11.61
CA PRO A 62 -19.65 0.09 -11.11
C PRO A 62 -20.76 0.60 -12.03
N TYR A 63 -20.50 1.66 -12.80
CA TYR A 63 -21.54 2.48 -13.42
C TYR A 63 -21.46 2.54 -14.95
N TYR A 64 -20.62 1.71 -15.58
CA TYR A 64 -20.35 1.76 -17.02
C TYR A 64 -19.85 3.15 -17.47
N GLN A 65 -19.01 3.75 -16.64
CA GLN A 65 -18.53 5.13 -16.78
C GLN A 65 -17.08 5.15 -17.31
N PRO A 66 -16.60 6.27 -17.88
CA PRO A 66 -15.25 6.33 -18.46
C PRO A 66 -14.12 6.24 -17.43
N ASN A 67 -14.41 6.39 -16.14
CA ASN A 67 -13.48 6.28 -15.03
C ASN A 67 -13.63 4.97 -14.26
N TYR A 68 -12.50 4.32 -14.00
CA TYR A 68 -12.42 3.18 -13.10
C TYR A 68 -12.13 3.65 -11.68
N LEU A 69 -12.71 2.98 -10.70
CA LEU A 69 -12.37 3.07 -9.28
C LEU A 69 -11.35 2.00 -8.92
N LEU A 70 -10.63 2.21 -7.81
CA LEU A 70 -9.85 1.16 -7.19
C LEU A 70 -10.65 0.50 -6.07
N ARG A 71 -10.87 -0.82 -6.16
CA ARG A 71 -11.56 -1.61 -5.13
C ARG A 71 -10.70 -2.73 -4.56
N LEU A 72 -11.11 -3.26 -3.43
CA LEU A 72 -10.55 -4.51 -2.90
C LEU A 72 -11.04 -5.72 -3.72
N ILE A 73 -10.16 -6.72 -3.89
CA ILE A 73 -10.51 -8.00 -4.48
C ILE A 73 -10.30 -9.15 -3.50
N ALA A 74 -11.20 -10.12 -3.55
CA ALA A 74 -11.09 -11.36 -2.79
C ALA A 74 -10.00 -12.27 -3.41
N PRO A 75 -9.38 -13.16 -2.61
CA PRO A 75 -8.46 -14.17 -3.13
C PRO A 75 -9.09 -15.00 -4.26
N GLY A 76 -8.29 -15.30 -5.29
CA GLY A 76 -8.69 -16.16 -6.41
C GLY A 76 -9.62 -15.53 -7.46
N TYR A 77 -10.00 -14.25 -7.32
CA TYR A 77 -10.78 -13.54 -8.32
C TYR A 77 -9.91 -12.62 -9.19
N GLY A 78 -10.22 -12.58 -10.50
CA GLY A 78 -9.90 -11.48 -11.42
C GLY A 78 -8.44 -11.31 -11.86
N SER A 79 -8.24 -10.34 -12.75
CA SER A 79 -6.93 -9.82 -13.14
C SER A 79 -6.39 -8.92 -12.03
N VAL A 80 -5.15 -9.17 -11.63
CA VAL A 80 -4.44 -8.35 -10.66
C VAL A 80 -3.69 -7.26 -11.41
N PRO A 81 -4.15 -5.99 -11.38
CA PRO A 81 -3.46 -4.92 -12.09
C PRO A 81 -2.07 -4.70 -11.53
N GLN A 82 -1.16 -4.40 -12.42
CA GLN A 82 0.16 -3.90 -12.09
C GLN A 82 0.17 -2.38 -12.33
N PHE A 83 0.92 -1.68 -11.50
CA PHE A 83 1.04 -0.24 -11.52
C PHE A 83 2.49 0.17 -11.69
N THR A 84 2.70 1.29 -12.37
CA THR A 84 3.90 2.12 -12.23
C THR A 84 3.48 3.48 -11.67
N LEU A 85 4.43 4.25 -11.16
CA LEU A 85 4.23 5.59 -10.65
C LEU A 85 5.29 6.51 -11.25
N SER A 86 4.84 7.56 -11.95
CA SER A 86 5.69 8.63 -12.47
C SER A 86 4.95 9.95 -12.40
N ASP A 87 5.69 11.03 -12.15
CA ASP A 87 5.15 12.40 -12.09
C ASP A 87 3.92 12.55 -11.18
N GLY A 88 3.86 11.77 -10.10
CA GLY A 88 2.75 11.81 -9.15
C GLY A 88 1.51 11.04 -9.57
N VAL A 89 1.57 10.25 -10.65
CA VAL A 89 0.44 9.55 -11.26
C VAL A 89 0.70 8.04 -11.32
N LEU A 90 -0.26 7.25 -10.83
CA LEU A 90 -0.25 5.81 -11.03
C LEU A 90 -0.71 5.49 -12.45
N HIS A 91 0.03 4.62 -13.12
CA HIS A 91 -0.30 4.12 -14.45
C HIS A 91 -0.54 2.63 -14.39
N THR A 92 -1.62 2.14 -14.99
CA THR A 92 -1.90 0.71 -15.07
C THR A 92 -2.44 0.33 -16.45
N PRO A 93 -1.87 -0.69 -17.10
CA PRO A 93 -2.41 -1.21 -18.34
C PRO A 93 -3.70 -1.98 -18.08
N GLY A 94 -4.69 -1.81 -18.94
CA GLY A 94 -5.96 -2.52 -18.85
C GLY A 94 -6.69 -2.62 -20.18
N LYS A 95 -7.68 -3.50 -20.24
CA LYS A 95 -8.59 -3.58 -21.38
C LYS A 95 -9.63 -2.46 -21.31
N GLY A 96 -10.09 -2.01 -22.47
CA GLY A 96 -11.24 -1.11 -22.57
C GLY A 96 -12.56 -1.82 -22.26
N PRO A 97 -13.68 -1.08 -22.29
CA PRO A 97 -15.01 -1.64 -22.16
C PRO A 97 -15.23 -2.87 -23.06
N HIS A 98 -15.88 -3.90 -22.51
CA HIS A 98 -16.10 -5.19 -23.18
C HIS A 98 -14.83 -5.93 -23.64
N GLY A 99 -13.65 -5.60 -23.08
CA GLY A 99 -12.39 -6.24 -23.43
C GLY A 99 -11.77 -5.71 -24.72
N ILE A 100 -12.30 -4.63 -25.28
CA ILE A 100 -11.87 -4.08 -26.57
C ILE A 100 -10.75 -3.06 -26.34
N GLY A 101 -9.64 -3.22 -27.06
CA GLY A 101 -8.50 -2.31 -27.00
C GLY A 101 -7.62 -2.49 -25.76
N ASP A 102 -6.40 -1.97 -25.86
CA ASP A 102 -5.43 -1.91 -24.77
C ASP A 102 -5.17 -0.44 -24.45
N TYR A 103 -5.32 -0.09 -23.17
CA TYR A 103 -5.20 1.28 -22.70
C TYR A 103 -4.28 1.36 -21.49
N ILE A 104 -3.70 2.54 -21.29
CA ILE A 104 -3.10 2.91 -20.02
C ILE A 104 -4.11 3.77 -19.27
N TYR A 105 -4.48 3.34 -18.07
CA TYR A 105 -5.29 4.11 -17.16
C TYR A 105 -4.39 4.82 -16.16
N ASN A 106 -4.58 6.13 -16.04
CA ASN A 106 -3.84 7.04 -15.18
C ASN A 106 -4.70 7.43 -14.00
N SER A 107 -4.14 7.46 -12.79
CA SER A 107 -4.85 8.02 -11.65
C SER A 107 -5.14 9.51 -11.86
N THR A 108 -6.28 9.97 -11.39
CA THR A 108 -6.61 11.40 -11.34
C THR A 108 -6.00 12.04 -10.08
N GLU A 109 -6.11 13.37 -9.99
CA GLU A 109 -5.86 14.10 -8.75
C GLU A 109 -6.71 13.53 -7.61
N VAL A 110 -6.13 13.46 -6.40
CA VAL A 110 -6.79 12.89 -5.23
C VAL A 110 -7.36 13.99 -4.33
N HIS A 111 -8.68 14.03 -4.21
CA HIS A 111 -9.38 14.96 -3.35
C HIS A 111 -9.81 14.30 -2.03
N THR A 112 -9.95 15.12 -0.99
CA THR A 112 -10.51 14.66 0.30
C THR A 112 -11.98 14.29 0.12
N GLY A 113 -12.38 13.12 0.64
CA GLY A 113 -13.74 12.62 0.51
C GLY A 113 -14.06 12.09 -0.88
N SER A 114 -13.05 11.62 -1.63
CA SER A 114 -13.22 11.16 -3.00
C SER A 114 -12.47 9.87 -3.28
N GLU A 115 -13.06 9.01 -4.10
CA GLU A 115 -12.46 7.75 -4.48
C GLU A 115 -11.23 7.96 -5.37
N LEU A 116 -10.27 7.04 -5.26
CA LEU A 116 -9.14 7.01 -6.19
C LEU A 116 -9.63 6.55 -7.57
N ASN A 117 -9.61 7.48 -8.52
CA ASN A 117 -10.13 7.31 -9.86
C ASN A 117 -9.02 7.11 -10.89
N PHE A 118 -9.33 6.39 -11.98
CA PHE A 118 -8.44 6.06 -13.08
C PHE A 118 -9.10 6.32 -14.43
N ARG A 119 -8.41 7.00 -15.35
CA ARG A 119 -8.94 7.39 -16.67
C ARG A 119 -7.89 7.17 -17.77
N THR A 120 -8.33 7.01 -19.01
CA THR A 120 -7.42 6.85 -20.16
C THR A 120 -6.78 8.17 -20.63
N GLN A 121 -7.16 9.29 -20.03
CA GLN A 121 -6.65 10.62 -20.36
C GLN A 121 -5.38 10.93 -19.58
N TYR A 122 -4.54 11.79 -20.14
CA TYR A 122 -3.38 12.33 -19.43
C TYR A 122 -3.83 13.46 -18.52
N GLU A 123 -3.60 13.33 -17.22
CA GLU A 123 -4.08 14.25 -16.18
C GLU A 123 -2.98 15.24 -15.71
N GLY A 124 -1.80 15.27 -16.35
CA GLY A 124 -0.69 16.12 -15.93
C GLY A 124 0.15 15.49 -14.81
N THR A 125 0.69 16.34 -13.92
CA THR A 125 1.39 15.90 -12.71
C THR A 125 0.38 15.66 -11.59
N GLY A 126 0.50 14.52 -10.91
CA GLY A 126 -0.35 14.18 -9.76
C GLY A 126 0.34 14.43 -8.41
N ASP A 127 -0.30 13.94 -7.36
CA ASP A 127 0.06 14.14 -5.96
C ASP A 127 0.49 12.85 -5.24
N LEU A 128 0.61 11.74 -5.98
CA LEU A 128 0.95 10.44 -5.42
C LEU A 128 2.47 10.22 -5.26
N SER A 129 2.89 9.67 -4.14
CA SER A 129 4.29 9.27 -3.89
C SER A 129 4.38 7.91 -3.20
N LEU A 130 5.58 7.29 -3.23
CA LEU A 130 5.89 6.13 -2.40
C LEU A 130 6.75 6.54 -1.19
N GLU A 131 6.09 6.90 -0.10
CA GLU A 131 6.74 7.21 1.17
C GLU A 131 7.41 5.98 1.76
N ARG A 132 8.58 6.20 2.37
CA ARG A 132 9.48 5.14 2.85
C ARG A 132 9.85 4.12 1.76
N GLY A 133 9.58 4.44 0.48
CA GLY A 133 9.84 3.60 -0.68
C GLY A 133 8.77 2.55 -1.00
N TYR A 134 7.66 2.47 -0.26
CA TYR A 134 6.63 1.46 -0.50
C TYR A 134 5.21 1.84 -0.05
N LEU A 135 5.02 2.87 0.78
CA LEU A 135 3.67 3.30 1.18
C LEU A 135 3.16 4.34 0.19
N LEU A 136 2.04 4.06 -0.47
CA LEU A 136 1.39 5.04 -1.30
C LEU A 136 0.90 6.21 -0.42
N ALA A 137 1.21 7.42 -0.84
CA ALA A 137 0.86 8.64 -0.14
C ALA A 137 0.26 9.66 -1.08
N VAL A 138 -0.53 10.56 -0.52
CA VAL A 138 -1.06 11.75 -1.20
C VAL A 138 -0.38 12.96 -0.58
N ASN A 139 0.31 13.76 -1.39
CA ASN A 139 1.09 14.92 -0.94
C ASN A 139 2.04 14.57 0.24
N GLY A 140 2.70 13.41 0.15
CA GLY A 140 3.63 12.91 1.18
C GLY A 140 2.97 12.37 2.46
N SER A 141 1.64 12.39 2.58
CA SER A 141 0.94 11.78 3.69
C SER A 141 0.47 10.36 3.35
N THR A 142 0.85 9.39 4.17
CA THR A 142 0.32 8.02 4.12
C THR A 142 -0.94 7.84 4.99
N HIS A 143 -1.24 8.83 5.83
CA HIS A 143 -2.39 8.82 6.73
C HIS A 143 -3.54 9.57 6.05
N GLY A 144 -4.52 8.80 5.61
CA GLY A 144 -5.71 9.31 4.92
C GLY A 144 -6.42 8.23 4.12
N TRP A 145 -5.74 7.18 3.67
CA TRP A 145 -6.40 6.10 2.96
C TRP A 145 -7.47 5.42 3.80
N THR A 146 -8.65 5.27 3.23
CA THR A 146 -9.79 4.58 3.81
C THR A 146 -10.35 3.57 2.82
N ILE A 147 -10.92 2.50 3.36
CA ILE A 147 -11.74 1.54 2.63
C ILE A 147 -13.18 1.86 2.99
N CYS A 148 -13.95 2.33 2.02
CA CYS A 148 -15.34 2.73 2.19
C CYS A 148 -16.27 1.76 1.44
N VAL A 149 -17.49 1.62 1.93
CA VAL A 149 -18.52 0.79 1.30
C VAL A 149 -19.37 1.70 0.43
N GLU A 150 -19.31 1.53 -0.89
CA GLU A 150 -20.15 2.30 -1.82
C GLU A 150 -21.61 1.82 -1.81
N GLU A 151 -22.48 2.54 -2.53
CA GLU A 151 -23.92 2.27 -2.62
C GLU A 151 -24.25 0.83 -3.07
N LEU A 152 -23.44 0.26 -3.96
CA LEU A 152 -23.59 -1.12 -4.46
C LEU A 152 -22.91 -2.17 -3.56
N GLY A 153 -22.48 -1.78 -2.36
CA GLY A 153 -21.87 -2.65 -1.36
C GLY A 153 -20.42 -3.06 -1.65
N GLN A 154 -19.78 -2.47 -2.66
CA GLN A 154 -18.36 -2.74 -2.95
C GLN A 154 -17.45 -1.96 -2.01
N ARG A 155 -16.24 -2.47 -1.82
CA ARG A 155 -15.23 -1.85 -0.95
C ARG A 155 -14.23 -1.09 -1.82
N VAL A 156 -14.36 0.23 -1.86
CA VAL A 156 -13.54 1.12 -2.69
C VAL A 156 -12.52 1.88 -1.85
N ILE A 157 -11.45 2.33 -2.51
CA ILE A 157 -10.40 3.15 -1.92
C ILE A 157 -10.77 4.62 -2.01
N GLU A 158 -10.78 5.29 -0.86
CA GLU A 158 -11.06 6.72 -0.74
C GLU A 158 -9.95 7.42 0.03
N TRP A 159 -9.72 8.70 -0.30
CA TRP A 159 -8.82 9.54 0.46
C TRP A 159 -9.58 10.36 1.50
N LYS A 160 -9.25 10.12 2.77
CA LYS A 160 -9.83 10.77 3.95
C LYS A 160 -11.35 10.65 3.99
N GLY A 161 -11.87 9.48 3.63
CA GLY A 161 -13.30 9.20 3.72
C GLY A 161 -13.79 9.20 5.17
N THR A 162 -14.93 9.82 5.38
CA THR A 162 -15.55 10.01 6.71
C THR A 162 -16.92 9.35 6.84
N ASP A 163 -17.40 8.75 5.75
CA ASP A 163 -18.73 8.15 5.72
C ASP A 163 -18.82 6.93 6.64
N GLU A 164 -20.05 6.61 7.05
CA GLU A 164 -20.32 5.44 7.88
C GLU A 164 -19.87 4.17 7.15
N GLY A 165 -19.01 3.36 7.79
CA GLY A 165 -18.43 2.17 7.19
C GLY A 165 -17.05 2.39 6.53
N CYS A 166 -16.56 3.62 6.44
CA CYS A 166 -15.16 3.89 6.09
C CYS A 166 -14.21 3.41 7.20
N THR A 167 -13.19 2.65 6.81
CA THR A 167 -12.17 2.12 7.73
C THR A 167 -10.78 2.52 7.29
N GLN A 168 -9.96 3.00 8.21
CA GLN A 168 -8.58 3.41 7.90
C GLN A 168 -7.75 2.22 7.39
N THR A 169 -6.95 2.47 6.37
CA THR A 169 -6.03 1.50 5.78
C THR A 169 -4.70 2.15 5.40
N TYR A 170 -3.74 1.33 5.00
CA TYR A 170 -2.54 1.74 4.29
C TYR A 170 -2.52 1.03 2.94
N ILE A 171 -1.98 1.71 1.94
CA ILE A 171 -1.74 1.12 0.63
C ILE A 171 -0.24 0.91 0.49
N GLN A 172 0.19 -0.33 0.29
CA GLN A 172 1.58 -0.72 0.05
C GLN A 172 1.78 -1.13 -1.42
N ALA A 173 2.85 -0.61 -2.03
CA ALA A 173 3.43 -1.16 -3.24
C ALA A 173 4.20 -2.44 -2.90
N ALA A 174 3.92 -3.52 -3.64
CA ALA A 174 4.52 -4.83 -3.42
C ALA A 174 4.97 -5.47 -4.74
N LEU A 175 6.02 -6.29 -4.66
CA LEU A 175 6.54 -7.03 -5.82
C LEU A 175 5.87 -8.40 -5.99
N THR A 176 5.13 -8.86 -4.98
CA THR A 176 4.44 -10.15 -4.95
C THR A 176 3.02 -9.99 -4.43
N VAL A 177 2.12 -10.80 -4.96
CA VAL A 177 0.76 -10.95 -4.46
C VAL A 177 0.74 -11.73 -3.13
N PRO A 178 -0.21 -11.46 -2.22
CA PRO A 178 -0.24 -12.03 -0.87
C PRO A 178 -0.83 -13.46 -0.79
N TYR A 179 -1.03 -14.15 -1.91
CA TYR A 179 -1.51 -15.54 -1.98
C TYR A 179 -1.21 -16.18 -3.34
#